data_AF-A2DDD7-F1
#
_entry.id   AF-A2DDD7-F1
#
_cell.length_a   1.000
_cell.length_b   1.000
_cell.length_c   1.000
_cell.angle_alpha   90.00
_cell.angle_beta   90.00
_cell.angle_gamma   90.00
#
_symmetry.space_group_name_H-M   'P 1'
#
loop_
_entity.id
_entity.type
_entity.pdbx_description
1 polymer ?
#
loop_
_entity_poly.entity_id
_entity_poly.type
_entity_poly.pdbx_seq_one_letter_code
_entity_poly.pdbx_strand_id
1 'polypeptide(L)'
;MSISQDEMNYLVYRYLQENGFVHSAFIFESESLADSTNISGSQIPPNALITLLQKSLQYMKLEKAIRLAKEDPKSQAHEGIEQIEKAYK
;
A
#
# COMPACT_ATOMS: atom_id res chain seq x y z
N MET A 1 -6.65 -0.88 9.38
CA MET A 1 -6.99 -1.72 8.21
C MET A 1 -5.84 -2.70 8.00
N SER A 2 -6.13 -3.96 7.72
CA SER A 2 -5.15 -5.00 7.40
C SER A 2 -5.46 -5.58 6.02
N ILE A 3 -4.42 -5.80 5.21
CA ILE A 3 -4.55 -6.52 3.95
C ILE A 3 -4.60 -8.03 4.23
N SER A 4 -5.53 -8.73 3.58
CA SER A 4 -5.61 -10.20 3.63
C SER A 4 -4.60 -10.85 2.68
N GLN A 5 -4.32 -12.13 2.90
CA GLN A 5 -3.45 -12.91 2.02
C GLN A 5 -4.03 -13.01 0.60
N ASP A 6 -5.34 -13.20 0.48
CA ASP A 6 -6.03 -13.30 -0.81
C ASP A 6 -5.91 -12.00 -1.61
N GLU A 7 -6.11 -10.84 -0.96
CA GLU A 7 -5.94 -9.53 -1.59
C GLU A 7 -4.50 -9.31 -2.04
N MET A 8 -3.53 -9.69 -1.22
CA MET A 8 -2.12 -9.58 -1.58
C MET A 8 -1.78 -10.48 -2.77
N ASN A 9 -2.18 -11.75 -2.74
CA ASN A 9 -1.94 -12.69 -3.82
C ASN A 9 -2.58 -12.20 -5.13
N TYR A 10 -3.82 -11.71 -5.07
CA TYR A 10 -4.49 -11.17 -6.24
C TYR A 10 -3.75 -9.97 -6.85
N LEU A 11 -3.21 -9.07 -6.01
CA LEU A 11 -2.40 -7.95 -6.48
C LEU A 11 -1.08 -8.40 -7.14
N VAL A 12 -0.42 -9.44 -6.62
CA VAL A 12 0.78 -10.01 -7.25
C VAL A 12 0.44 -10.63 -8.60
N TYR A 13 -0.61 -11.47 -8.64
CA TYR A 13 -1.08 -12.11 -9.87
C TYR A 13 -1.36 -11.07 -10.96
N ARG A 14 -2.13 -10.03 -10.62
CA ARG A 14 -2.45 -8.92 -11.53
C ARG A 14 -1.21 -8.18 -12.01
N TYR A 15 -0.24 -7.91 -11.13
CA TYR A 15 1.03 -7.30 -11.51
C TYR A 15 1.79 -8.16 -12.54
N LEU A 16 1.83 -9.48 -12.34
CA LEU A 16 2.50 -10.39 -13.26
C LEU A 16 1.84 -10.37 -14.65
N GLN A 17 0.51 -10.39 -14.69
CA GLN A 17 -0.25 -10.27 -15.94
C GLN A 17 -0.02 -8.94 -16.64
N GLU A 18 -0.14 -7.82 -15.91
CA GLU A 18 -0.02 -6.46 -16.44
C GLU A 18 1.36 -6.17 -17.04
N ASN A 19 2.41 -6.85 -16.56
CA ASN A 19 3.80 -6.68 -17.02
C ASN A 19 4.26 -7.79 -18.01
N GLY A 20 3.37 -8.69 -18.42
CA GLY A 20 3.68 -9.71 -19.42
C GLY A 20 4.49 -10.91 -18.90
N PHE A 21 4.55 -11.13 -17.58
CA PHE A 21 5.18 -12.31 -16.98
C PHE A 21 4.25 -13.53 -17.04
N VAL A 22 3.85 -13.92 -18.26
CA VAL A 22 2.76 -14.89 -18.51
C VAL A 22 2.98 -16.23 -17.80
N HIS A 23 4.19 -16.81 -17.89
CA HIS A 23 4.50 -18.09 -17.25
C HIS A 23 4.49 -17.99 -15.72
N SER A 24 5.00 -16.89 -15.16
CA SER A 24 4.97 -16.66 -13.72
C SER A 24 3.55 -16.42 -13.22
N ALA A 25 2.74 -15.67 -13.96
CA ALA A 25 1.33 -15.46 -13.62
C ALA A 25 0.56 -16.78 -13.59
N PHE A 26 0.77 -17.66 -14.58
CA PHE A 26 0.13 -18.97 -14.66
C PHE A 26 0.48 -19.88 -13.47
N ILE A 27 1.78 -20.02 -13.16
CA ILE A 27 2.22 -20.84 -12.03
C ILE A 27 1.73 -20.23 -10.70
N PHE A 28 1.88 -18.93 -10.54
CA PHE A 28 1.49 -18.23 -9.32
C PHE A 28 -0.03 -18.31 -9.08
N GLU A 29 -0.86 -18.16 -10.11
CA GLU A 29 -2.32 -18.34 -10.02
C GLU A 29 -2.68 -19.72 -9.47
N SER A 30 -2.04 -20.77 -9.98
CA SER A 30 -2.28 -22.14 -9.52
C SER A 30 -1.82 -22.39 -8.09
N GLU A 31 -0.69 -21.80 -7.67
CA GLU A 31 -0.15 -21.98 -6.31
C GLU A 31 -0.90 -21.13 -5.27
N SER A 32 -1.29 -19.92 -5.65
CA SER A 32 -1.91 -18.94 -4.76
C SER A 32 -3.43 -19.00 -4.74
N LEU A 33 -4.03 -19.76 -5.66
CA LEU A 33 -5.48 -19.87 -5.86
C LEU A 33 -6.15 -18.51 -6.15
N ALA A 34 -5.41 -17.57 -6.75
CA ALA A 34 -5.84 -16.19 -6.95
C ALA A 34 -7.18 -16.06 -7.72
N ASP A 35 -7.45 -16.94 -8.69
CA ASP A 35 -8.70 -16.98 -9.46
C ASP A 35 -9.90 -17.49 -8.64
N SER A 36 -9.65 -18.26 -7.58
CA SER A 36 -10.72 -18.80 -6.72
C SER A 36 -11.14 -17.87 -5.58
N THR A 37 -10.45 -16.73 -5.43
CA THR A 37 -10.75 -15.75 -4.39
C THR A 37 -12.04 -14.99 -4.72
N ASN A 38 -12.79 -14.56 -3.70
CA ASN A 38 -14.03 -13.77 -3.90
C ASN A 38 -13.74 -12.30 -4.28
N ILE A 39 -12.62 -12.03 -4.94
CA ILE A 39 -12.15 -10.70 -5.29
C ILE A 39 -12.65 -10.35 -6.69
N SER A 40 -13.49 -9.32 -6.76
CA SER A 40 -14.00 -8.82 -8.04
C SER A 40 -12.90 -8.05 -8.78
N GLY A 41 -12.24 -8.71 -9.74
CA GLY A 41 -11.17 -8.11 -10.55
C GLY A 41 -11.53 -6.81 -11.27
N SER A 42 -12.81 -6.59 -11.56
CA SER A 42 -13.35 -5.37 -12.17
C SER A 42 -13.22 -4.12 -11.28
N GLN A 43 -13.09 -4.30 -9.96
CA GLN A 43 -12.93 -3.21 -9.01
C GLN A 43 -11.45 -2.82 -8.81
N ILE A 44 -10.51 -3.64 -9.27
CA ILE A 44 -9.08 -3.42 -9.06
C ILE A 44 -8.49 -2.73 -10.29
N PRO A 45 -8.10 -1.44 -10.17
CA PRO A 45 -7.55 -0.69 -11.28
C PRO A 45 -6.22 -1.29 -11.75
N PRO A 46 -5.82 -1.06 -13.02
CA PRO A 46 -4.48 -1.40 -13.48
C PRO A 46 -3.40 -0.76 -12.60
N ASN A 47 -2.26 -1.44 -12.45
CA ASN A 47 -1.13 -0.99 -11.64
C ASN A 47 -1.46 -0.78 -10.15
N ALA A 48 -2.50 -1.46 -9.62
CA ALA A 48 -2.91 -1.32 -8.23
C ALA A 48 -1.76 -1.65 -7.25
N LEU A 49 -1.01 -2.73 -7.50
CA LEU A 49 0.13 -3.11 -6.64
C LEU A 49 1.22 -2.03 -6.63
N ILE A 50 1.61 -1.53 -7.80
CA ILE A 50 2.62 -0.49 -7.93
C ILE A 50 2.16 0.80 -7.23
N THR A 51 0.90 1.18 -7.43
CA THR A 51 0.31 2.37 -6.80
C THR A 51 0.29 2.23 -5.28
N LEU A 52 -0.07 1.06 -4.76
CA LEU A 52 -0.04 0.77 -3.32
C LEU A 52 1.39 0.92 -2.78
N LEU A 53 2.38 0.30 -3.42
CA LEU A 53 3.79 0.41 -3.00
C LEU A 53 4.30 1.86 -3.03
N GLN A 54 3.96 2.62 -4.06
CA GLN A 54 4.32 4.03 -4.16
C GLN A 54 3.72 4.85 -3.01
N LYS A 55 2.44 4.62 -2.68
CA LYS A 55 1.77 5.28 -1.55
C LYS A 55 2.39 4.86 -0.21
N SER A 56 2.72 3.58 -0.03
CA SER A 56 3.40 3.09 1.17
C SER A 56 4.76 3.78 1.38
N LEU A 57 5.55 3.94 0.31
CA LEU A 57 6.82 4.67 0.39
C LEU A 57 6.64 6.14 0.74
N GLN A 58 5.63 6.81 0.16
CA GLN A 58 5.30 8.20 0.51
C GLN A 58 4.85 8.31 1.96
N TYR A 59 4.02 7.37 2.42
CA TYR A 59 3.57 7.31 3.80
C TYR A 59 4.73 7.15 4.78
N MET A 60 5.66 6.21 4.53
CA MET A 60 6.85 6.03 5.38
C MET A 60 7.73 7.29 5.44
N LYS A 61 7.86 8.01 4.31
CA LYS A 61 8.59 9.29 4.28
C LYS A 61 7.86 10.36 5.10
N LEU A 62 6.54 10.44 4.99
CA LEU A 62 5.72 11.38 5.73
C LEU A 62 5.79 11.11 7.24
N GLU A 63 5.67 9.84 7.64
CA GLU A 63 5.77 9.43 9.04
C GLU A 63 7.13 9.83 9.64
N LYS A 64 8.22 9.60 8.89
CA LYS A 64 9.55 10.05 9.30
C LYS A 64 9.62 11.58 9.41
N ALA A 65 9.08 12.31 8.44
CA ALA A 65 9.09 13.78 8.44
C ALA A 65 8.32 14.36 9.63
N ILE A 66 7.14 13.80 9.94
CA ILE A 66 6.33 14.18 11.11
C ILE A 66 7.10 13.92 12.40
N ARG A 67 7.73 12.75 12.53
CA ARG A 67 8.53 12.42 13.72
C ARG A 67 9.67 13.42 13.93
N LEU A 68 10.41 13.75 12.87
CA LEU A 68 11.50 14.73 12.94
C LEU A 68 10.99 16.14 13.27
N ALA A 69 9.89 16.57 12.66
CA ALA A 69 9.28 17.87 12.94
C ALA A 69 8.75 17.98 14.38
N LYS A 70 8.29 16.87 14.96
CA LYS A 70 7.89 16.80 16.37
C LYS A 70 9.08 16.95 17.32
N GLU A 71 10.26 16.45 16.95
CA GLU A 71 11.46 16.55 17.79
C GLU A 71 12.15 17.92 17.69
N ASP A 72 11.89 18.70 16.63
CA ASP A 72 12.46 20.02 16.41
C ASP A 72 11.46 21.15 16.72
N PRO A 73 11.61 21.88 17.85
CA PRO A 73 10.74 23.00 18.21
C PRO A 73 10.79 24.18 17.24
N LYS A 74 11.79 24.25 16.35
CA LYS A 74 11.92 25.32 15.35
C LYS A 74 11.28 24.96 14.01
N SER A 75 10.81 23.74 13.87
CA SER A 75 10.12 23.30 12.65
C SER A 75 8.79 24.03 12.50
N GLN A 76 8.50 24.54 11.30
CA GLN A 76 7.24 25.22 10.98
C GLN A 76 5.99 24.34 11.22
N ALA A 77 6.16 23.02 11.15
CA ALA A 77 5.08 22.05 11.35
C ALA A 77 4.88 21.65 12.82
N HIS A 78 5.79 22.03 13.73
CA HIS A 78 5.79 21.57 15.13
C HIS A 78 4.50 21.94 15.87
N GLU A 79 4.12 23.21 15.84
CA GLU A 79 2.91 23.70 16.52
C GLU A 79 1.63 23.04 15.97
N GLY A 80 1.56 22.84 14.65
CA GLY A 80 0.42 22.18 14.02
C GLY A 80 0.29 20.72 14.43
N ILE A 81 1.41 19.99 14.51
CA ILE A 81 1.43 18.59 14.96
C ILE A 81 0.99 18.51 16.43
N GLU A 82 1.46 19.40 17.30
CA GLU A 82 1.09 19.42 18.72
C GLU A 82 -0.39 19.74 18.95
N GLN A 83 -0.96 20.66 18.17
CA GLN A 83 -2.39 20.97 18.22
C GLN A 83 -3.26 19.78 17.81
N ILE A 84 -2.88 19.07 16.74
CA ILE A 84 -3.57 17.85 16.29
C ILE A 84 -3.48 16.76 17.38
N GLU A 85 -2.29 16.53 17.96
CA GLU A 85 -2.17 15.53 19.04
C GLU A 85 -3.04 15.84 20.26
N LYS A 86 -3.21 17.13 20.62
CA LYS A 86 -4.10 17.54 21.72
C LYS A 86 -5.59 17.36 21.37
N ALA A 87 -5.96 17.50 20.11
CA ALA A 87 -7.35 17.37 19.66
C ALA A 87 -7.83 15.92 19.53
N TYR A 88 -6.90 14.98 19.27
CA TYR A 88 -7.20 13.56 19.04
C TYR A 88 -6.70 12.61 20.14
N LYS A 89 -6.16 13.14 21.24
CA LYS A 89 -5.95 12.42 22.52
C LYS A 89 -7.17 12.56 23.40
#